data_AF-A0A641AUM8-F1
#
_entry.id   AF-A0A641AUM8-F1
#
_cell.length_a   1.000
_cell.length_b   1.000
_cell.length_c   1.000
_cell.angle_alpha   90.00
_cell.angle_beta   90.00
_cell.angle_gamma   90.00
#
_symmetry.space_group_name_H-M   'P 1'
#
loop_
_entity.id
_entity.type
_entity.pdbx_description
1 polymer ?
#
loop_
_entity_poly.entity_id
_entity_poly.type
_entity_poly.pdbx_seq_one_letter_code
_entity_poly.pdbx_strand_id
1 'polypeptide(L)'
;MQIRSRTATTALVLMLSMGGTLAACGGSSDDGGTSEPSSAPASSADSDPTTEAPATEAEPEGDSDGDKPSREDVVAGYVKAVGGGTTNAETDAVLEKSAKCVVDELYDKASAETLRALADSDLASINPDDAKLFGDASGTCASAGS
;
A
#
# COMPACT_ATOMS: atom_id res chain seq x y z
N MET A 1 13.67 -44.82 12.00
CA MET A 1 14.24 -43.54 12.49
C MET A 1 15.58 -43.30 11.79
N GLN A 2 15.77 -42.08 11.28
CA GLN A 2 16.96 -41.51 10.61
C GLN A 2 17.31 -42.06 9.22
N ILE A 3 16.96 -41.28 8.19
CA ILE A 3 17.78 -41.15 6.98
C ILE A 3 18.13 -39.67 6.87
N ARG A 4 19.40 -39.39 7.18
CA ARG A 4 20.09 -38.12 6.96
C ARG A 4 20.56 -38.11 5.50
N SER A 5 20.16 -37.12 4.73
CA SER A 5 20.78 -36.85 3.42
C SER A 5 21.15 -35.37 3.32
N ARG A 6 22.44 -35.15 3.07
CA ARG A 6 23.15 -33.87 3.09
C ARG A 6 23.15 -33.26 1.67
N THR A 7 23.04 -31.92 1.63
CA THR A 7 23.69 -30.98 0.70
C THR A 7 23.82 -31.35 -0.78
N ALA A 8 23.14 -30.57 -1.63
CA ALA A 8 23.61 -30.28 -2.98
C ALA A 8 23.50 -28.77 -3.23
N THR A 9 24.67 -28.15 -3.25
CA THR A 9 24.97 -26.75 -3.56
C THR A 9 24.73 -26.52 -5.05
N THR A 10 23.83 -25.62 -5.43
CA THR A 10 23.68 -25.20 -6.84
C THR A 10 24.10 -23.76 -6.99
N ALA A 11 25.10 -23.56 -7.85
CA ALA A 11 25.85 -22.35 -8.05
C ALA A 11 25.01 -21.19 -8.61
N LEU A 12 25.22 -20.03 -7.99
CA LEU A 12 24.70 -18.73 -8.37
C LEU A 12 25.55 -18.17 -9.53
N VAL A 13 24.97 -18.05 -10.74
CA VAL A 13 25.59 -17.36 -11.87
C VAL A 13 25.04 -15.93 -11.93
N LEU A 14 25.82 -14.98 -11.40
CA LEU A 14 25.59 -13.54 -11.52
C LEU A 14 25.97 -13.06 -12.93
N MET A 15 24.98 -12.75 -13.76
CA MET A 15 25.19 -11.94 -14.97
C MET A 15 24.89 -10.48 -14.65
N LEU A 16 25.98 -9.73 -14.48
CA LEU A 16 26.04 -8.29 -14.28
C LEU A 16 25.80 -7.61 -15.64
N SER A 17 24.68 -6.89 -15.80
CA SER A 17 24.44 -6.02 -16.97
C SER A 17 24.07 -4.61 -16.51
N MET A 18 25.04 -3.71 -16.59
CA MET A 18 24.88 -2.26 -16.44
C MET A 18 24.25 -1.66 -17.71
N GLY A 19 23.28 -0.78 -17.53
CA GLY A 19 22.76 0.09 -18.59
C GLY A 19 21.71 1.06 -18.04
N GLY A 20 22.14 2.25 -17.64
CA GLY A 20 21.27 3.32 -17.15
C GLY A 20 21.16 4.49 -18.13
N THR A 21 20.06 5.25 -18.02
CA THR A 21 19.95 6.70 -18.24
C THR A 21 18.65 7.19 -17.60
N LEU A 22 18.72 7.70 -16.36
CA LEU A 22 17.65 8.46 -15.71
C LEU A 22 17.75 9.92 -16.18
N ALA A 23 16.87 10.31 -17.09
CA ALA A 23 16.64 11.72 -17.40
C ALA A 23 15.74 12.31 -16.30
N ALA A 24 16.37 12.85 -15.26
CA ALA A 24 15.74 13.75 -14.31
C ALA A 24 15.78 15.18 -14.88
N CYS A 25 14.62 15.69 -15.25
CA CYS A 25 14.37 17.11 -15.54
C CYS A 25 12.95 17.37 -15.00
N GLY A 26 12.71 18.07 -13.91
CA GLY A 26 13.45 19.19 -13.33
C GLY A 26 12.88 20.49 -13.89
N GLY A 27 11.75 20.94 -13.34
CA GLY A 27 11.08 22.16 -13.82
C GLY A 27 9.94 22.63 -12.91
N SER A 28 10.29 23.22 -11.76
CA SER A 28 9.40 24.04 -10.94
C SER A 28 9.12 25.38 -11.62
N SER A 29 7.88 25.87 -11.54
CA SER A 29 7.54 27.29 -11.63
C SER A 29 6.21 27.55 -10.94
N ASP A 30 6.30 28.11 -9.74
CA ASP A 30 5.27 28.82 -8.99
C ASP A 30 4.77 30.06 -9.76
N ASP A 31 3.46 30.32 -9.71
CA ASP A 31 2.93 31.67 -9.44
C ASP A 31 1.47 31.54 -8.95
N GLY A 32 1.31 31.27 -7.65
CA GLY A 32 0.03 31.22 -6.96
C GLY A 32 -0.19 32.50 -6.17
N GLY A 33 -0.78 33.51 -6.79
CA GLY A 33 -1.36 34.63 -6.07
C GLY A 33 -2.64 34.20 -5.35
N THR A 34 -2.86 34.69 -4.14
CA THR A 34 -4.12 35.28 -3.63
C THR A 34 -4.08 35.42 -2.11
N SER A 35 -4.04 36.68 -1.68
CA SER A 35 -4.78 37.30 -0.57
C SER A 35 -4.99 36.55 0.76
N GLU A 36 -4.42 37.13 1.82
CA GLU A 36 -4.92 37.16 3.21
C GLU A 36 -6.39 37.67 3.31
N PRO A 37 -7.07 37.68 4.50
CA PRO A 37 -6.71 37.22 5.86
C PRO A 37 -7.84 36.39 6.52
N SER A 38 -7.71 36.04 7.83
CA SER A 38 -8.69 36.42 8.87
C SER A 38 -8.84 35.39 10.01
N SER A 39 -8.49 35.85 11.22
CA SER A 39 -9.18 35.64 12.51
C SER A 39 -9.27 34.25 13.14
N ALA A 40 -8.50 34.06 14.21
CA ALA A 40 -8.94 33.36 15.44
C ALA A 40 -9.61 34.41 16.38
N PRO A 41 -10.20 34.07 17.55
CA PRO A 41 -10.34 32.75 18.22
C PRO A 41 -11.74 32.50 18.87
N ALA A 42 -11.88 31.38 19.59
CA ALA A 42 -12.44 31.25 20.96
C ALA A 42 -13.51 30.15 21.19
N SER A 43 -13.14 29.23 22.10
CA SER A 43 -13.85 28.78 23.31
C SER A 43 -15.29 28.23 23.27
N SER A 44 -15.41 26.98 23.72
CA SER A 44 -15.96 26.55 25.04
C SER A 44 -17.06 25.48 25.01
N ALA A 45 -16.93 24.58 26.00
CA ALA A 45 -17.95 23.77 26.68
C ALA A 45 -18.60 22.63 25.87
N ASP A 46 -18.36 21.36 26.21
CA ASP A 46 -18.90 20.61 27.39
C ASP A 46 -20.39 20.33 27.24
N SER A 47 -20.72 19.08 26.93
CA SER A 47 -21.92 18.33 27.37
C SER A 47 -21.94 16.94 26.73
N ASP A 48 -21.51 15.93 27.49
CA ASP A 48 -22.20 14.63 27.53
C ASP A 48 -23.50 14.88 28.34
N PRO A 49 -24.68 14.29 28.04
CA PRO A 49 -24.84 12.84 28.01
C PRO A 49 -25.89 12.31 27.00
N THR A 50 -25.92 11.01 26.71
CA THR A 50 -27.15 10.16 26.72
C THR A 50 -26.84 8.71 26.37
N THR A 51 -27.24 7.85 27.31
CA THR A 51 -27.36 6.39 27.26
C THR A 51 -28.66 5.95 26.57
N GLU A 52 -28.68 4.73 26.00
CA GLU A 52 -29.80 3.94 25.42
C GLU A 52 -30.06 4.14 23.91
N ALA A 53 -30.25 3.15 23.04
CA ALA A 53 -30.15 1.68 23.03
C ALA A 53 -30.16 1.25 21.51
N PRO A 54 -30.25 -0.05 21.14
CA PRO A 54 -29.48 -0.64 20.05
C PRO A 54 -29.95 -0.29 18.63
N ALA A 55 -29.00 0.04 17.75
CA ALA A 55 -29.19 -0.06 16.30
C ALA A 55 -28.76 -1.46 15.84
N THR A 56 -29.73 -2.36 15.80
CA THR A 56 -29.69 -3.54 14.95
C THR A 56 -29.74 -3.10 13.48
N GLU A 57 -28.98 -3.80 12.63
CA GLU A 57 -29.00 -3.79 11.16
C GLU A 57 -28.39 -2.57 10.45
N ALA A 58 -27.09 -2.66 10.18
CA ALA A 58 -26.58 -2.44 8.83
C ALA A 58 -26.05 -3.79 8.33
N GLU A 59 -26.97 -4.63 7.86
CA GLU A 59 -26.64 -5.77 7.00
C GLU A 59 -26.11 -5.25 5.66
N PRO A 60 -25.27 -6.05 4.98
CA PRO A 60 -24.08 -5.60 4.29
C PRO A 60 -24.41 -4.93 2.95
N GLU A 61 -23.61 -3.93 2.58
CA GLU A 61 -23.57 -3.44 1.21
C GLU A 61 -23.10 -4.60 0.32
N GLY A 62 -24.09 -5.29 -0.25
CA GLY A 62 -23.89 -6.32 -1.26
C GLY A 62 -23.55 -5.69 -2.58
N ASP A 63 -22.30 -5.28 -2.74
CA ASP A 63 -21.63 -5.33 -4.02
C ASP A 63 -20.85 -6.65 -4.08
N SER A 64 -20.39 -7.08 -5.26
CA SER A 64 -19.78 -8.40 -5.45
C SER A 64 -18.36 -8.55 -4.85
N ASP A 65 -18.13 -7.91 -3.70
CA ASP A 65 -16.88 -7.81 -2.92
C ASP A 65 -16.61 -9.01 -2.01
N GLY A 66 -17.48 -10.02 -1.97
CA GLY A 66 -17.28 -11.23 -1.14
C GLY A 66 -15.99 -11.99 -1.43
N ASP A 67 -15.34 -11.69 -2.55
CA ASP A 67 -14.05 -12.26 -2.96
C ASP A 67 -12.84 -11.33 -2.69
N LYS A 68 -13.02 -10.03 -2.51
CA LYS A 68 -11.90 -9.10 -2.35
C LYS A 68 -11.48 -9.00 -0.86
N PRO A 69 -10.18 -9.17 -0.53
CA PRO A 69 -9.69 -8.93 0.82
C PRO A 69 -9.83 -7.45 1.19
N SER A 70 -9.88 -7.13 2.47
CA SER A 70 -10.00 -5.73 2.92
C SER A 70 -8.82 -4.87 2.48
N ARG A 71 -9.02 -3.55 2.33
CA ARG A 71 -7.92 -2.63 2.00
C ARG A 71 -6.80 -2.72 3.05
N GLU A 72 -7.15 -2.88 4.33
CA GLU A 72 -6.16 -3.02 5.39
C GLU A 72 -5.31 -4.29 5.23
N ASP A 73 -5.93 -5.42 4.86
CA ASP A 73 -5.21 -6.68 4.62
C ASP A 73 -4.26 -6.56 3.43
N VAL A 74 -4.71 -5.92 2.33
CA VAL A 74 -3.89 -5.67 1.15
C VAL A 74 -2.69 -4.77 1.48
N VAL A 75 -2.91 -3.70 2.26
CA VAL A 75 -1.84 -2.80 2.73
C VAL A 75 -0.83 -3.56 3.58
N ALA A 76 -1.31 -4.33 4.58
CA ALA A 76 -0.44 -5.09 5.46
C ALA A 76 0.38 -6.13 4.70
N GLY A 77 -0.25 -6.85 3.76
CA GLY A 77 0.40 -7.82 2.91
C GLY A 77 1.46 -7.20 2.01
N TYR A 78 1.19 -6.02 1.42
CA TYR A 78 2.15 -5.27 0.62
C TYR A 78 3.35 -4.79 1.45
N VAL A 79 3.11 -4.18 2.62
CA VAL A 79 4.19 -3.74 3.53
C VAL A 79 5.09 -4.90 3.90
N LYS A 80 4.50 -6.06 4.20
CA LYS A 80 5.26 -7.28 4.52
C LYS A 80 6.06 -7.80 3.32
N ALA A 81 5.49 -7.78 2.12
CA ALA A 81 6.17 -8.20 0.89
C ALA A 81 7.37 -7.32 0.55
N VAL A 82 7.22 -5.99 0.67
CA VAL A 82 8.27 -5.03 0.27
C VAL A 82 9.26 -4.77 1.41
N GLY A 83 8.80 -4.69 2.64
CA GLY A 83 9.63 -4.44 3.82
C GLY A 83 10.47 -5.64 4.25
N GLY A 84 10.14 -6.87 3.79
CA GLY A 84 10.97 -8.05 4.06
C GLY A 84 11.18 -8.37 5.55
N GLY A 85 10.32 -7.86 6.43
CA GLY A 85 10.45 -8.01 7.88
C GLY A 85 11.41 -7.02 8.55
N THR A 86 11.60 -5.83 8.00
CA THR A 86 12.29 -4.72 8.70
C THR A 86 11.70 -4.50 10.09
N THR A 87 12.55 -4.23 11.07
CA THR A 87 12.14 -3.87 12.44
C THR A 87 12.32 -2.37 12.72
N ASN A 88 12.48 -1.56 11.67
CA ASN A 88 12.73 -0.13 11.80
C ASN A 88 11.40 0.62 11.63
N ALA A 89 10.91 1.20 12.74
CA ALA A 89 9.62 1.88 12.77
C ALA A 89 9.51 3.07 11.80
N GLU A 90 10.61 3.78 11.52
CA GLU A 90 10.61 4.88 10.55
C GLU A 90 10.41 4.35 9.11
N THR A 91 11.05 3.22 8.79
CA THR A 91 10.91 2.54 7.50
C THR A 91 9.52 1.95 7.34
N ASP A 92 8.96 1.38 8.40
CA ASP A 92 7.61 0.80 8.37
C ASP A 92 6.54 1.88 8.13
N ALA A 93 6.67 3.06 8.75
CA ALA A 93 5.74 4.18 8.51
C ALA A 93 5.80 4.71 7.07
N VAL A 94 7.01 4.76 6.50
CA VAL A 94 7.25 5.13 5.10
C VAL A 94 6.64 4.11 4.15
N LEU A 95 6.86 2.82 4.41
CA LEU A 95 6.30 1.72 3.63
C LEU A 95 4.78 1.68 3.73
N GLU A 96 4.20 1.93 4.90
CA GLU A 96 2.76 1.95 5.10
C GLU A 96 2.09 3.08 4.31
N LYS A 97 2.71 4.27 4.25
CA LYS A 97 2.21 5.37 3.38
C LYS A 97 2.27 5.01 1.91
N SER A 98 3.39 4.46 1.44
CA SER A 98 3.51 3.99 0.06
C SER A 98 2.52 2.87 -0.26
N ALA A 99 2.34 1.92 0.65
CA ALA A 99 1.39 0.81 0.51
C ALA A 99 -0.05 1.31 0.41
N LYS A 100 -0.47 2.24 1.27
CA LYS A 100 -1.80 2.87 1.19
C LYS A 100 -2.02 3.55 -0.15
N CYS A 101 -1.06 4.35 -0.61
CA CYS A 101 -1.13 4.98 -1.93
C CYS A 101 -1.29 3.94 -3.05
N VAL A 102 -0.50 2.85 -3.03
CA VAL A 102 -0.59 1.79 -4.04
C VAL A 102 -1.96 1.13 -4.03
N VAL A 103 -2.47 0.78 -2.83
CA VAL A 103 -3.79 0.17 -2.67
C VAL A 103 -4.89 1.13 -3.13
N ASP A 104 -4.84 2.41 -2.80
CA ASP A 104 -5.84 3.39 -3.24
C ASP A 104 -5.89 3.53 -4.76
N GLU A 105 -4.75 3.45 -5.45
CA GLU A 105 -4.70 3.52 -6.91
C GLU A 105 -5.26 2.28 -7.61
N LEU A 106 -5.11 1.10 -7.00
CA LEU A 106 -5.39 -0.18 -7.65
C LEU A 106 -6.63 -0.92 -7.16
N TYR A 107 -7.10 -0.71 -5.93
CA TYR A 107 -8.08 -1.61 -5.27
C TYR A 107 -9.39 -1.78 -6.05
N ASP A 108 -9.87 -0.69 -6.63
CA ASP A 108 -11.13 -0.70 -7.39
C ASP A 108 -10.95 -1.25 -8.81
N LYS A 109 -9.73 -1.20 -9.35
CA LYS A 109 -9.41 -1.54 -10.75
C LYS A 109 -8.83 -2.95 -10.90
N ALA A 110 -8.10 -3.42 -9.91
CA ALA A 110 -7.42 -4.72 -9.93
C ALA A 110 -8.42 -5.87 -9.73
N SER A 111 -8.04 -7.04 -10.25
CA SER A 111 -8.76 -8.28 -10.00
C SER A 111 -8.67 -8.71 -8.53
N ALA A 112 -9.67 -9.47 -8.08
CA ALA A 112 -9.64 -10.05 -6.74
C ALA A 112 -8.45 -10.99 -6.53
N GLU A 113 -7.94 -11.64 -7.58
CA GLU A 113 -6.74 -12.47 -7.55
C GLU A 113 -5.50 -11.65 -7.17
N THR A 114 -5.30 -10.50 -7.83
CA THR A 114 -4.21 -9.58 -7.50
C THR A 114 -4.33 -9.04 -6.08
N LEU A 115 -5.52 -8.64 -5.65
CA LEU A 115 -5.72 -8.14 -4.28
C LEU A 115 -5.41 -9.21 -3.22
N ARG A 116 -5.79 -10.46 -3.47
CA ARG A 116 -5.41 -11.59 -2.59
C ARG A 116 -3.91 -11.82 -2.58
N ALA A 117 -3.27 -11.85 -3.75
CA ALA A 117 -1.82 -11.99 -3.84
C ALA A 117 -1.08 -10.91 -3.04
N LEU A 118 -1.56 -9.66 -3.09
CA LEU A 118 -1.03 -8.57 -2.28
C LEU A 118 -1.27 -8.79 -0.78
N ALA A 119 -2.48 -9.16 -0.37
CA ALA A 119 -2.81 -9.46 1.03
C ALA A 119 -1.98 -10.63 1.59
N ASP A 120 -1.72 -11.65 0.78
CA ASP A 120 -0.89 -12.82 1.13
C ASP A 120 0.62 -12.55 1.06
N SER A 121 1.03 -11.33 0.69
CA SER A 121 2.43 -10.93 0.49
C SER A 121 3.15 -11.68 -0.65
N ASP A 122 2.41 -12.18 -1.63
CA ASP A 122 2.95 -12.94 -2.76
C ASP A 122 2.89 -12.15 -4.07
N LEU A 123 3.82 -11.21 -4.23
CA LEU A 123 3.90 -10.37 -5.43
C LEU A 123 4.15 -11.17 -6.73
N ALA A 124 4.63 -12.41 -6.63
CA ALA A 124 4.84 -13.28 -7.79
C ALA A 124 3.53 -13.85 -8.35
N SER A 125 2.46 -13.87 -7.53
CA SER A 125 1.13 -14.36 -7.89
C SER A 125 0.16 -13.24 -8.31
N ILE A 126 0.67 -12.03 -8.56
CA ILE A 126 -0.13 -10.95 -9.16
C ILE A 126 -0.62 -11.40 -10.54
N ASN A 127 -1.90 -11.16 -10.82
CA ASN A 127 -2.48 -11.52 -12.11
C ASN A 127 -1.73 -10.76 -13.23
N PRO A 128 -1.27 -11.44 -14.29
CA PRO A 128 -0.49 -10.81 -15.35
C PRO A 128 -1.23 -9.66 -16.07
N ASP A 129 -2.56 -9.69 -16.11
CA ASP A 129 -3.38 -8.62 -16.70
C ASP A 129 -3.35 -7.33 -15.85
N ASP A 130 -3.12 -7.46 -14.54
CA ASP A 130 -3.00 -6.34 -13.59
C ASP A 130 -1.55 -5.89 -13.38
N ALA A 131 -0.55 -6.64 -13.88
CA ALA A 131 0.86 -6.37 -13.60
C ALA A 131 1.31 -4.95 -14.01
N LYS A 132 0.78 -4.44 -15.12
CA LYS A 132 1.03 -3.06 -15.54
C LYS A 132 0.39 -2.06 -14.58
N LEU A 133 -0.86 -2.30 -14.19
CA LEU A 133 -1.60 -1.44 -13.27
C LEU A 133 -0.92 -1.37 -11.89
N PHE A 134 -0.47 -2.52 -11.39
CA PHE A 134 0.33 -2.60 -10.17
C PHE A 134 1.65 -1.83 -10.31
N GLY A 135 2.39 -2.03 -11.41
CA GLY A 135 3.65 -1.32 -11.68
C GLY A 135 3.49 0.20 -11.78
N ASP A 136 2.44 0.67 -12.47
CA ASP A 136 2.11 2.09 -12.60
C ASP A 136 1.74 2.71 -11.23
N ALA A 137 0.95 1.99 -10.42
CA ALA A 137 0.60 2.41 -9.06
C ALA A 137 1.85 2.46 -8.15
N SER A 138 2.67 1.41 -8.13
CA SER A 138 3.93 1.39 -7.38
C SER A 138 4.88 2.52 -7.79
N GLY A 139 5.00 2.81 -9.09
CA GLY A 139 5.82 3.91 -9.60
C GLY A 139 5.30 5.28 -9.18
N THR A 140 3.99 5.49 -9.24
CA THR A 140 3.32 6.73 -8.81
C THR A 140 3.49 6.96 -7.30
N CYS A 141 3.44 5.89 -6.51
CA CYS A 141 3.45 5.92 -5.06
C CYS A 141 4.83 5.75 -4.41
N ALA A 142 5.90 5.58 -5.21
CA ALA A 142 7.26 5.43 -4.71
C ALA A 142 7.72 6.66 -3.89
N SER A 143 7.18 7.85 -4.18
CA SER A 143 7.48 9.10 -3.46
C SER A 143 6.55 9.38 -2.29
N ALA A 144 5.41 8.67 -2.14
CA ALA A 144 4.47 8.88 -1.04
C ALA A 144 5.06 8.53 0.34
N GLY A 145 6.18 7.81 0.34
CA GLY A 145 6.96 7.47 1.52
C GLY A 145 8.07 8.47 1.88
N SER A 146 8.27 9.56 1.11
CA SER A 146 9.31 10.57 1.39
C SER A 146 8.85 11.68 2.33
#